data_AF-A0A6M8MHU4-F1
#
_entry.id   AF-A0A6M8MHU4-F1
#
_cell.length_a   1.000
_cell.length_b   1.000
_cell.length_c   1.000
_cell.angle_alpha   90.00
_cell.angle_beta   90.00
_cell.angle_gamma   90.00
#
_symmetry.space_group_name_H-M   'P 1'
#
loop_
_entity.id
_entity.type
_entity.pdbx_description
1 polymer ?
#
loop_
_entity_poly.entity_id
_entity_poly.type
_entity_poly.pdbx_seq_one_letter_code
_entity_poly.pdbx_strand_id
1 'polypeptide(L)'
;MLEEERKRKRLNKATPREQEVLLLLLEGHTNKDIAQRLGISDYTARDHVSALLRKNEVKNRAQLIALHITAPRKKKLATPLHLTDCSVDR
;
A
#
# COMPACT_ATOMS: atom_id res chain seq x y z
N MET A 1 -5.70 -12.26 -16.21
CA MET A 1 -4.25 -12.23 -16.52
C MET A 1 -3.70 -10.82 -16.72
N LEU A 2 -4.42 -9.89 -17.37
CA LEU A 2 -3.94 -8.51 -17.65
C LEU A 2 -3.64 -7.63 -16.40
N GLU A 3 -4.32 -7.86 -15.26
CA GLU A 3 -4.06 -7.08 -14.03
C GLU A 3 -2.70 -7.37 -13.40
N GLU A 4 -2.25 -8.63 -13.43
CA GLU A 4 -0.96 -9.03 -12.84
C GLU A 4 0.22 -8.48 -13.65
N GLU A 5 0.11 -8.45 -14.98
CA GLU A 5 1.10 -7.82 -15.86
C GLU A 5 1.19 -6.31 -15.66
N ARG A 6 0.05 -5.63 -15.50
CA ARG A 6 0.02 -4.20 -15.16
C ARG A 6 0.69 -3.94 -13.80
N LYS A 7 0.46 -4.80 -12.81
CA LYS A 7 1.08 -4.70 -11.47
C LYS A 7 2.60 -4.87 -11.56
N ARG A 8 3.09 -5.86 -12.31
CA ARG A 8 4.53 -6.08 -12.55
C ARG A 8 5.18 -4.91 -13.32
N LYS A 9 4.51 -4.34 -14.32
CA LYS A 9 5.01 -3.16 -15.07
C LYS A 9 5.08 -1.89 -14.21
N ARG A 10 4.15 -1.70 -13.27
CA ARG A 10 4.15 -0.54 -12.36
C ARG A 10 5.27 -0.63 -11.32
N LEU A 11 5.52 -1.82 -10.77
CA LEU A 11 6.65 -2.09 -9.86
C LEU A 11 8.01 -1.90 -10.55
N ASN A 12 8.13 -2.27 -11.83
CA ASN A 12 9.35 -2.07 -12.63
C ASN A 12 9.62 -0.60 -13.02
N LYS A 13 8.69 0.33 -12.76
CA LYS A 13 8.89 1.78 -13.03
C LYS A 13 9.25 2.59 -11.78
N ALA A 14 9.23 1.97 -10.60
CA ALA A 14 9.71 2.60 -9.39
C ALA A 14 11.24 2.59 -9.40
N THR A 15 11.87 3.74 -9.20
CA THR A 15 13.33 3.81 -9.00
C THR A 15 13.70 3.13 -7.68
N PRO A 16 14.97 2.69 -7.48
CA PRO A 16 15.39 2.07 -6.23
C PRO A 16 15.02 2.92 -5.00
N ARG A 17 15.17 4.24 -5.10
CA ARG A 17 14.83 5.16 -4.02
C ARG A 17 13.33 5.27 -3.76
N GLU A 18 12.52 5.19 -4.80
CA GLU A 18 11.05 5.13 -4.66
C GLU A 18 10.60 3.81 -4.05
N GLN A 19 11.27 2.69 -4.34
CA GLN A 19 10.98 1.41 -3.71
C GLN A 19 11.26 1.43 -2.20
N GLU A 20 12.37 2.03 -1.78
CA GLU A 20 12.67 2.22 -0.36
C GLU A 20 11.62 3.07 0.35
N VAL A 21 11.22 4.19 -0.26
CA VAL A 21 10.13 5.04 0.28
C VAL A 21 8.83 4.26 0.36
N LEU A 22 8.51 3.45 -0.66
CA LEU A 22 7.31 2.62 -0.68
C LEU A 22 7.33 1.56 0.43
N LEU A 23 8.46 0.89 0.68
CA LEU A 23 8.59 -0.08 1.77
C LEU A 23 8.31 0.57 3.12
N LEU A 24 8.95 1.70 3.40
CA LEU A 24 8.74 2.43 4.65
C LEU A 24 7.30 2.95 4.78
N LEU A 25 6.67 3.36 3.68
CA LEU A 25 5.24 3.73 3.66
C LEU A 25 4.33 2.56 4.04
N LEU A 26 4.65 1.34 3.57
CA LEU A 26 3.89 0.12 3.84
C LEU A 26 4.07 -0.36 5.28
N GLU A 27 5.24 -0.12 5.87
CA GLU A 27 5.51 -0.32 7.30
C GLU A 27 4.75 0.67 8.19
N GLY A 28 4.15 1.71 7.61
CA GLY A 28 3.35 2.71 8.33
C GLY A 28 4.13 3.96 8.75
N HIS A 29 5.37 4.14 8.28
CA HIS A 29 6.19 5.29 8.65
C HIS A 29 5.65 6.63 8.15
N THR A 30 5.79 7.69 8.94
CA THR A 30 5.42 9.03 8.51
C THR A 30 6.44 9.59 7.52
N ASN A 31 6.09 10.64 6.77
CA ASN A 31 7.05 11.27 5.86
C ASN A 31 8.29 11.81 6.59
N LYS A 32 8.16 12.17 7.87
CA LYS A 32 9.28 12.59 8.72
C LYS A 32 10.20 11.40 9.07
N ASP A 33 9.63 10.26 9.42
CA ASP A 33 10.40 9.05 9.72
C ASP A 33 11.12 8.53 8.47
N ILE A 34 10.43 8.58 7.32
CA ILE A 34 11.00 8.23 6.01
C ILE A 34 12.18 9.16 5.70
N ALA A 35 12.00 10.47 5.91
CA ALA A 35 13.06 11.45 5.70
C ALA A 35 14.29 11.18 6.57
N GLN A 36 14.08 10.90 7.86
CA GLN A 36 15.16 10.55 8.78
C GLN A 36 15.89 9.27 8.39
N ARG A 37 15.15 8.20 8.04
CA ARG A 37 15.74 6.90 7.67
C ARG A 37 16.52 6.96 6.36
N LEU A 38 16.06 7.76 5.41
CA LEU A 38 16.70 7.92 4.11
C LEU A 38 17.74 9.06 4.09
N GLY A 39 17.88 9.82 5.18
CA GLY A 39 18.79 10.97 5.24
C GLY A 39 18.44 12.07 4.24
N ILE A 40 17.15 12.27 3.96
CA ILE A 40 16.64 13.29 3.03
C ILE A 40 15.79 14.32 3.79
N SER A 41 15.44 15.43 3.13
CA SER A 41 14.49 16.38 3.72
C SER A 41 13.06 15.83 3.73
N ASP A 42 12.23 16.31 4.65
CA ASP A 42 10.81 16.00 4.71
C ASP A 42 10.05 16.47 3.46
N TYR A 43 10.49 17.57 2.85
CA TYR A 43 10.03 18.03 1.55
C TYR A 43 10.34 17.00 0.45
N THR A 44 11.59 16.52 0.38
CA THR A 44 12.00 15.49 -0.59
C THR A 44 11.24 14.18 -0.39
N ALA A 45 10.99 13.79 0.87
CA ALA A 45 10.17 12.61 1.17
C ALA A 45 8.73 12.78 0.64
N ARG A 46 8.12 13.97 0.78
CA ARG A 46 6.79 14.26 0.20
C ARG A 46 6.79 14.19 -1.32
N ASP A 47 7.85 14.68 -1.97
CA ASP A 47 7.99 14.61 -3.42
C ASP A 47 8.10 13.16 -3.89
N HIS A 48 8.87 12.31 -3.21
CA HIS A 48 8.93 10.88 -3.51
C HIS A 48 7.59 10.19 -3.33
N VAL A 49 6.85 10.49 -2.26
CA VAL A 49 5.49 9.96 -2.05
C VAL A 49 4.56 10.41 -3.18
N SER A 50 4.64 11.67 -3.60
CA SER A 50 3.80 12.22 -4.68
C SER A 50 4.15 11.59 -6.03
N ALA A 51 5.43 11.38 -6.32
CA ALA A 51 5.88 10.67 -7.51
C ALA A 51 5.37 9.22 -7.52
N LEU A 52 5.43 8.52 -6.39
CA LEU A 52 4.88 7.17 -6.22
C LEU A 52 3.37 7.13 -6.48
N LEU A 53 2.60 8.08 -5.95
CA LEU A 53 1.16 8.18 -6.20
C LEU A 53 0.86 8.35 -7.69
N ARG A 54 1.56 9.28 -8.36
CA ARG A 54 1.40 9.53 -9.80
C ARG A 54 1.77 8.30 -10.64
N LYS A 55 2.88 7.62 -10.32
CA LYS A 55 3.32 6.41 -11.05
C LYS A 55 2.38 5.22 -10.88
N ASN A 56 1.71 5.13 -9.74
CA ASN A 56 0.75 4.07 -9.44
C ASN A 56 -0.70 4.42 -9.83
N GLU A 57 -0.91 5.65 -10.35
CA GLU A 57 -2.22 6.18 -10.75
C GLU A 57 -3.26 6.15 -9.62
N VAL A 58 -2.80 6.42 -8.39
CA VAL A 58 -3.63 6.46 -7.19
C VAL A 58 -3.67 7.86 -6.61
N LYS A 59 -4.79 8.23 -5.97
CA LYS A 59 -4.99 9.59 -5.45
C LYS A 59 -4.46 9.76 -4.04
N ASN A 60 -4.51 8.70 -3.23
CA ASN A 60 -4.28 8.78 -1.80
C ASN A 60 -3.24 7.74 -1.35
N ARG A 61 -2.48 8.08 -0.29
CA ARG A 61 -1.55 7.16 0.39
C ARG A 61 -2.22 5.84 0.78
N ALA A 62 -3.43 5.89 1.31
CA ALA A 62 -4.18 4.68 1.67
C ALA A 62 -4.47 3.77 0.46
N GLN A 63 -4.75 4.35 -0.72
CA GLN A 63 -4.93 3.56 -1.95
C GLN A 63 -3.62 2.94 -2.41
N LEU A 64 -2.50 3.67 -2.30
CA LEU A 64 -1.18 3.14 -2.62
C LEU A 64 -0.82 1.96 -1.71
N ILE A 65 -1.06 2.10 -0.42
CA ILE A 65 -0.85 1.06 0.59
C ILE A 65 -1.78 -0.13 0.29
N ALA A 66 -3.07 0.11 0.09
CA ALA A 66 -4.04 -0.94 -0.24
C ALA A 66 -3.62 -1.69 -1.50
N LEU A 67 -3.15 -1.02 -2.56
CA LEU A 67 -2.72 -1.66 -3.80
C LEU A 67 -1.56 -2.65 -3.59
N HIS A 68 -0.66 -2.36 -2.65
CA HIS A 68 0.56 -3.14 -2.39
C HIS A 68 0.35 -4.20 -1.30
N ILE A 69 -0.42 -3.90 -0.24
CA ILE A 69 -0.79 -4.87 0.80
C ILE A 69 -1.85 -5.85 0.26
N THR A 70 -2.85 -5.34 -0.46
CA THR A 70 -3.84 -6.17 -1.14
C THR A 70 -3.28 -6.58 -2.51
N ALA A 71 -2.34 -7.52 -2.51
CA ALA A 71 -2.44 -8.53 -3.55
C ALA A 71 -3.83 -9.16 -3.39
N PRO A 72 -4.74 -9.07 -4.37
CA PRO A 72 -5.91 -9.92 -4.33
C PRO A 72 -5.39 -11.34 -4.54
N ARG A 73 -5.05 -12.04 -3.45
CA ARG A 73 -5.37 -13.45 -3.45
C ARG A 73 -6.87 -13.46 -3.67
N LYS A 74 -7.32 -13.80 -4.88
CA LYS A 74 -8.67 -14.34 -5.08
C LYS A 74 -8.76 -15.63 -4.25
N LYS A 75 -8.77 -15.53 -2.92
CA LYS A 75 -9.34 -16.55 -2.07
C LYS A 75 -10.82 -16.21 -2.07
N LYS A 76 -11.61 -17.10 -2.66
CA LYS A 76 -13.06 -17.14 -2.50
C LYS A 76 -13.37 -16.79 -1.03
N LEU A 77 -14.07 -15.69 -0.78
CA LEU A 77 -14.79 -15.53 0.48
C LEU A 77 -16.00 -16.45 0.36
N ALA A 78 -15.77 -17.74 0.66
CA ALA A 78 -16.81 -18.72 0.83
C ALA A 78 -16.94 -18.97 2.33
N THR A 79 -17.75 -18.16 2.99
CA THR A 79 -18.67 -18.58 4.05
C THR A 79 -19.47 -17.36 4.52
N PRO A 80 -20.82 -17.44 4.56
CA PRO A 80 -21.61 -16.44 5.26
C PRO A 80 -21.30 -16.57 6.76
N LEU A 81 -20.88 -15.47 7.39
CA LEU A 81 -20.84 -15.39 8.84
C LEU A 81 -22.30 -15.38 9.31
N HIS A 82 -22.79 -16.56 9.69
CA HIS A 82 -24.04 -16.69 10.40
C HIS A 82 -23.83 -16.12 11.80
N LEU A 83 -24.34 -14.91 12.04
CA LEU A 83 -24.53 -14.41 13.39
C LEU A 83 -25.72 -15.18 13.99
N THR A 84 -25.48 -16.40 14.45
CA THR A 84 -26.39 -17.08 15.39
C THR A 84 -26.14 -16.50 16.77
N ASP A 85 -27.05 -15.63 17.17
CA ASP A 85 -27.82 -15.72 18.42
C ASP A 85 -27.03 -16.11 19.67
N CYS A 86 -26.52 -15.09 20.36
CA CYS A 86 -26.08 -15.24 21.74
C CYS A 86 -27.34 -15.22 22.63
N SER A 87 -27.99 -16.38 22.80
CA SER A 87 -28.87 -16.61 23.94
C SER A 87 -27.98 -16.76 25.17
N VAL A 88 -27.95 -15.74 26.02
CA VAL A 88 -27.40 -15.85 27.37
C VAL A 88 -28.59 -15.99 28.32
N ASP A 89 -28.73 -17.19 28.86
CA ASP A 89 -29.65 -17.57 29.92
C ASP A 89 -29.49 -16.68 31.17
N ARG A 90 -30.62 -16.33 31.80
CA ARG A 90 -30.70 -15.98 33.21
C ARG A 90 -32.06 -16.40 33.78
#